data_AF-A0A174K6J0-F1
#
_entry.id   AF-A0A174K6J0-F1
#
_cell.length_a   1.000
_cell.length_b   1.000
_cell.length_c   1.000
_cell.angle_alpha   90.00
_cell.angle_beta   90.00
_cell.angle_gamma   90.00
#
_symmetry.space_group_name_H-M   'P 1'
#
loop_
_entity.id
_entity.type
_entity.pdbx_description
1 polymer ?
#
loop_
_entity_poly.entity_id
_entity_poly.type
_entity_poly.pdbx_seq_one_letter_code
_entity_poly.pdbx_strand_id
1 'polypeptide(L)'
;MHPEKGVTLTPYSTVEPSCDRNLLPAQLVLLPEDDIPYVWGIEDGTGAPIELTGREYFERYVFNADYTAAPETAVDTVLMQGNALENVASAYPEGRFVEYHFPGLDEQMAGYDWCSLKLVFECYQGDWYLVGLVHSEWTV
;
A
#
# COMPACT_ATOMS: atom_id res chain seq x y z
N MET A 1 4.75 -7.50 -12.24
CA MET A 1 3.89 -8.06 -11.17
C MET A 1 3.80 -9.57 -11.34
N HIS A 2 3.50 -10.31 -10.27
CA HIS A 2 3.55 -11.76 -10.30
C HIS A 2 2.40 -12.33 -11.16
N PRO A 3 2.66 -13.25 -12.11
CA PRO A 3 1.64 -13.73 -13.04
C PRO A 3 0.50 -14.51 -12.37
N GLU A 4 0.81 -15.28 -11.33
CA GLU A 4 -0.18 -16.09 -10.59
C GLU A 4 -0.74 -15.39 -9.35
N LYS A 5 0.11 -14.73 -8.53
CA LYS A 5 -0.30 -14.11 -7.26
C LYS A 5 -0.95 -12.72 -7.41
N GLY A 6 -0.79 -12.06 -8.56
CA GLY A 6 -1.23 -10.67 -8.73
C GLY A 6 -0.48 -9.70 -7.81
N VAL A 7 -1.13 -8.60 -7.46
CA VAL A 7 -0.70 -7.64 -6.45
C VAL A 7 -1.84 -7.39 -5.47
N THR A 8 -1.56 -7.51 -4.17
CA THR A 8 -2.50 -7.15 -3.11
C THR A 8 -2.31 -5.68 -2.74
N LEU A 9 -3.41 -4.92 -2.66
CA LEU A 9 -3.40 -3.52 -2.27
C LEU A 9 -4.02 -3.40 -0.88
N THR A 10 -3.23 -2.90 0.05
CA THR A 10 -3.59 -2.75 1.45
C THR A 10 -3.62 -1.25 1.79
N PRO A 11 -4.78 -0.68 2.13
CA PRO A 11 -4.94 0.77 2.34
C PRO A 11 -4.31 1.30 3.63
N TYR A 12 -3.92 0.41 4.55
CA TYR A 12 -3.24 0.75 5.82
C TYR A 12 -2.16 -0.29 6.14
N SER A 13 -1.40 -0.09 7.23
CA SER A 13 -0.25 -0.93 7.59
C SER A 13 -0.56 -2.41 7.82
N THR A 14 -1.82 -2.73 8.16
CA THR A 14 -2.25 -4.11 8.45
C THR A 14 -2.65 -4.81 7.16
N VAL A 15 -1.79 -5.70 6.68
CA VAL A 15 -2.10 -6.61 5.57
C VAL A 15 -3.09 -7.67 6.05
N GLU A 16 -4.27 -7.70 5.44
CA GLU A 16 -5.38 -8.58 5.78
C GLU A 16 -5.94 -9.15 4.47
N PRO A 17 -5.41 -10.27 3.95
CA PRO A 17 -5.78 -10.81 2.64
C PRO A 17 -7.28 -11.14 2.47
N SER A 18 -8.01 -11.26 3.59
CA SER A 18 -9.45 -11.49 3.58
C SER A 18 -10.28 -10.23 3.30
N CYS A 19 -9.69 -9.05 3.56
CA CYS A 19 -10.31 -7.73 3.38
C CYS A 19 -9.65 -6.93 2.24
N ASP A 20 -8.37 -7.17 1.99
CA ASP A 20 -7.58 -6.48 0.98
C ASP A 20 -7.94 -6.92 -0.43
N ARG A 21 -7.81 -6.00 -1.39
CA ARG A 21 -8.09 -6.32 -2.79
C ARG A 21 -6.84 -6.84 -3.49
N ASN A 22 -6.90 -8.06 -3.99
CA ASN A 22 -5.89 -8.61 -4.90
C ASN A 22 -6.30 -8.40 -6.36
N LEU A 23 -5.35 -7.96 -7.17
CA LEU A 23 -5.53 -7.68 -8.59
C LEU A 23 -4.56 -8.48 -9.45
N LEU A 24 -5.10 -9.18 -10.43
CA LEU A 24 -4.31 -9.83 -11.48
C LEU A 24 -3.85 -8.81 -12.55
N PRO A 25 -2.82 -9.14 -13.35
CA PRO A 25 -2.31 -8.24 -14.39
C PRO A 25 -3.36 -7.68 -15.34
N ALA A 26 -4.31 -8.51 -15.77
CA ALA A 26 -5.36 -8.08 -16.69
C ALA A 26 -6.31 -7.04 -16.06
N GLN A 27 -6.53 -7.10 -14.74
CA GLN A 27 -7.39 -6.16 -14.02
C GLN A 27 -6.67 -4.83 -13.79
N LEU A 28 -5.37 -4.89 -13.47
CA LEU A 28 -4.58 -3.69 -13.18
C LEU A 28 -4.51 -2.73 -14.37
N VAL A 29 -4.40 -3.26 -15.59
CA VAL A 29 -4.28 -2.47 -16.83
C VAL A 29 -5.56 -1.68 -17.13
N LEU A 30 -6.72 -2.15 -16.65
CA LEU A 30 -8.02 -1.54 -16.94
C LEU A 30 -8.42 -0.47 -15.90
N LEU A 31 -7.89 -0.56 -14.67
CA LEU A 31 -8.26 0.33 -13.56
C LEU A 31 -8.20 1.83 -13.83
N PRO A 32 -7.23 2.38 -14.60
CA PRO A 32 -7.17 3.81 -14.84
C PRO A 32 -8.36 4.36 -15.63
N GLU A 33 -9.00 3.53 -16.46
CA GLU A 33 -10.15 3.89 -17.31
C GLU A 33 -11.47 3.34 -16.77
N ASP A 34 -11.43 2.59 -15.66
CA ASP A 34 -12.60 1.96 -15.07
C ASP A 34 -13.26 2.88 -14.03
N ASP A 35 -14.43 3.39 -14.38
CA ASP A 35 -15.25 4.25 -13.52
C ASP A 35 -16.13 3.45 -12.54
N ILE A 36 -15.99 2.12 -12.46
CA ILE A 36 -16.73 1.27 -11.53
C ILE A 36 -16.07 1.34 -10.14
N PRO A 37 -16.83 1.70 -9.08
CA PRO A 37 -16.33 1.62 -7.71
C PRO A 37 -16.15 0.18 -7.24
N TYR A 38 -15.10 -0.06 -6.48
CA TYR A 38 -14.79 -1.33 -5.83
C TYR A 38 -14.62 -1.13 -4.33
N VAL A 39 -14.84 -2.19 -3.56
CA VAL A 39 -14.41 -2.25 -2.16
C VAL A 39 -12.93 -2.63 -2.12
N TRP A 40 -12.11 -1.78 -1.52
CA TRP A 40 -10.66 -1.95 -1.42
C TRP A 40 -10.17 -2.40 -0.04
N GLY A 41 -11.06 -2.42 0.93
CA GLY A 41 -10.77 -2.69 2.33
C GLY A 41 -11.74 -1.94 3.23
N ILE A 42 -11.31 -1.69 4.45
CA ILE A 42 -12.10 -1.03 5.49
C ILE A 42 -11.32 0.18 6.00
N GLU A 43 -12.00 1.31 6.17
CA GLU A 43 -11.43 2.55 6.70
C GLU A 43 -11.06 2.39 8.18
N ASP A 44 -9.84 2.77 8.55
CA ASP A 44 -9.39 2.78 9.93
C ASP A 44 -10.18 3.84 10.74
N GLY A 45 -10.57 3.51 11.97
CA GLY A 45 -11.39 4.36 12.84
C GLY A 45 -12.91 4.25 12.63
N THR A 46 -13.43 4.30 11.40
CA THR A 46 -14.89 4.22 11.15
C THR A 46 -15.41 2.80 10.92
N GLY A 47 -14.58 1.91 10.39
CA GLY A 47 -14.99 0.56 9.98
C GLY A 47 -15.87 0.54 8.72
N ALA A 48 -15.97 1.65 7.99
CA ALA A 48 -16.73 1.72 6.74
C ALA A 48 -15.96 1.06 5.58
N PRO A 49 -16.64 0.46 4.58
CA PRO A 49 -15.96 -0.04 3.39
C PRO A 49 -15.36 1.11 2.58
N ILE A 50 -14.15 0.92 2.07
CA ILE A 50 -13.49 1.88 1.17
C ILE A 50 -14.02 1.61 -0.24
N GLU A 51 -15.07 2.32 -0.63
CA GLU A 51 -15.72 2.24 -1.95
C GLU A 51 -15.21 3.33 -2.89
N LEU A 52 -14.25 2.99 -3.75
CA LEU A 52 -13.57 3.94 -4.66
C LEU A 52 -13.40 3.31 -6.05
N THR A 53 -13.34 4.14 -7.09
CA THR A 53 -12.83 3.72 -8.41
C THR A 53 -11.33 3.38 -8.33
N GLY A 54 -10.81 2.72 -9.36
CA GLY A 54 -9.38 2.41 -9.45
C GLY A 54 -8.50 3.66 -9.36
N ARG A 55 -8.89 4.72 -10.07
CA ARG A 55 -8.15 5.99 -10.07
C ARG A 55 -8.13 6.65 -8.69
N GLU A 56 -9.30 6.78 -8.06
CA GLU A 56 -9.43 7.41 -6.75
C GLU A 56 -8.64 6.65 -5.67
N TYR A 57 -8.65 5.32 -5.71
CA TYR A 57 -7.86 4.51 -4.78
C TYR A 57 -6.35 4.77 -4.94
N PHE A 58 -5.85 4.79 -6.18
CA PHE A 58 -4.43 5.03 -6.43
C PHE A 58 -4.01 6.43 -6.00
N GLU A 59 -4.82 7.45 -6.27
CA GLU A 59 -4.56 8.83 -5.83
C GLU A 59 -4.55 8.95 -4.29
N ARG A 60 -5.38 8.18 -3.58
CA ARG A 60 -5.50 8.28 -2.11
C ARG A 60 -4.54 7.40 -1.32
N TYR A 61 -4.28 6.17 -1.78
CA TYR A 61 -3.60 5.13 -1.00
C TYR A 61 -2.35 4.58 -1.67
N VAL A 62 -2.07 4.91 -2.95
CA VAL A 62 -0.84 4.44 -3.61
C VAL A 62 0.12 5.60 -3.88
N PHE A 63 -0.41 6.77 -4.23
CA PHE A 63 0.39 7.92 -4.65
C PHE A 63 -0.22 9.24 -4.18
N ASN A 64 -0.59 9.32 -2.90
CA ASN A 64 -1.02 10.56 -2.24
C ASN A 64 0.12 11.57 -2.05
N ALA A 65 1.37 11.11 -2.13
CA ALA A 65 2.58 11.92 -2.17
C ALA A 65 3.54 11.43 -3.26
N ASP A 66 4.46 12.28 -3.71
CA ASP A 66 5.49 11.88 -4.68
C ASP A 66 6.58 11.03 -4.01
N TYR A 67 6.28 9.74 -3.78
CA TYR A 67 7.19 8.80 -3.14
C TYR A 67 8.52 8.59 -3.89
N THR A 68 8.65 9.07 -5.14
CA THR A 68 9.94 9.07 -5.84
C THR A 68 10.92 10.11 -5.28
N ALA A 69 10.40 11.09 -4.53
CA ALA A 69 11.15 12.13 -3.84
C ALA A 69 11.16 11.97 -2.32
N ALA A 70 10.75 10.80 -1.80
CA ALA A 70 10.73 10.54 -0.37
C ALA A 70 12.14 10.72 0.25
N PRO A 71 12.28 11.47 1.36
CA PRO A 71 13.57 11.74 1.97
C PRO A 71 14.18 10.50 2.64
N GLU A 72 13.34 9.53 3.01
CA GLU A 72 13.75 8.31 3.70
C GLU A 72 13.33 7.07 2.91
N THR A 73 14.26 6.12 2.79
CA THR A 73 14.02 4.85 2.11
C THR A 73 14.68 3.72 2.88
N ALA A 74 13.97 2.62 3.07
CA ALA A 74 14.48 1.45 3.76
C ALA A 74 14.15 0.16 2.99
N VAL A 75 14.96 -0.87 3.23
CA VAL A 75 14.75 -2.21 2.67
C VAL A 75 14.57 -3.19 3.83
N ASP A 76 13.48 -3.96 3.79
CA ASP A 76 13.00 -4.90 4.82
C ASP A 76 12.98 -4.36 6.25
N THR A 77 12.86 -3.04 6.40
CA THR A 77 12.82 -2.37 7.69
C THR A 77 11.67 -1.39 7.66
N VAL A 78 10.81 -1.45 8.68
CA VAL A 78 9.72 -0.49 8.85
C VAL A 78 10.27 0.78 9.49
N LEU A 79 10.09 1.93 8.83
CA LEU A 79 10.62 3.22 9.29
C LEU A 79 9.76 3.89 10.36
N MET A 80 8.44 3.80 10.21
CA MET A 80 7.45 4.41 11.10
C MET A 80 6.29 3.46 11.35
N GLN A 81 5.72 3.50 12.55
CA GLN A 81 4.53 2.72 12.91
C GLN A 81 3.44 3.65 13.43
N GLY A 82 2.23 3.48 12.89
CA GLY A 82 1.03 4.16 13.35
C GLY A 82 0.21 3.31 14.33
N ASN A 83 -1.10 3.54 14.34
CA ASN A 83 -2.04 2.75 15.14
C ASN A 83 -2.33 1.37 14.53
N ALA A 84 -2.28 1.26 13.20
CA ALA A 84 -2.46 0.01 12.49
C ALA A 84 -1.31 -0.97 12.78
N LEU A 85 -1.63 -2.27 12.82
CA LEU A 85 -0.67 -3.33 13.08
C LEU A 85 0.30 -3.47 11.89
N GLU A 86 1.56 -3.17 12.10
CA GLU A 86 2.61 -3.43 11.11
C GLU A 86 2.95 -4.93 11.05
N ASN A 87 2.44 -5.62 10.03
CA ASN A 87 2.61 -7.06 9.83
C ASN A 87 3.22 -7.44 8.47
N VAL A 88 3.74 -6.49 7.68
CA VAL A 88 4.22 -6.72 6.30
C VAL A 88 5.20 -7.90 6.18
N ALA A 89 6.16 -8.03 7.11
CA ALA A 89 7.13 -9.12 7.09
C ALA A 89 6.50 -10.48 7.39
N SER A 90 5.48 -10.52 8.25
CA SER A 90 4.73 -11.74 8.58
C SER A 90 3.75 -12.13 7.48
N ALA A 91 3.14 -11.14 6.82
CA ALA A 91 2.18 -11.34 5.73
C ALA A 91 2.86 -11.80 4.44
N TYR A 92 4.11 -11.39 4.20
CA TYR A 92 4.92 -11.78 3.04
C TYR A 92 6.21 -12.46 3.50
N PRO A 93 6.17 -13.72 3.99
CA PRO A 93 7.34 -14.38 4.58
C PRO A 93 8.48 -14.64 3.57
N GLU A 94 8.14 -14.79 2.29
CA GLU A 94 9.12 -14.93 1.19
C GLU A 94 9.38 -13.60 0.47
N GLY A 95 8.75 -12.52 0.94
CA GLY A 95 8.79 -11.21 0.34
C GLY A 95 9.97 -10.38 0.83
N ARG A 96 10.44 -9.52 -0.05
CA ARG A 96 11.33 -8.39 0.22
C ARG A 96 10.54 -7.12 0.02
N PHE A 97 10.73 -6.09 0.83
CA PHE A 97 10.03 -4.83 0.61
C PHE A 97 10.94 -3.62 0.66
N VAL A 98 10.57 -2.60 -0.11
CA VAL A 98 11.15 -1.26 -0.03
C VAL A 98 10.09 -0.33 0.50
N GLU A 99 10.41 0.41 1.55
CA GLU A 99 9.56 1.46 2.12
C GLU A 99 10.10 2.83 1.69
N TYR A 100 9.21 3.67 1.16
CA TYR A 100 9.44 5.10 0.93
C TYR A 100 8.63 5.87 1.97
N HIS A 101 9.29 6.69 2.77
CA HIS A 101 8.69 7.34 3.93
C HIS A 101 8.84 8.86 3.87
N PHE A 102 7.73 9.55 4.14
CA PHE A 102 7.69 10.96 4.49
C PHE A 102 7.41 11.09 5.99
N PRO A 103 8.32 11.64 6.80
CA PRO A 103 8.10 11.87 8.24
C PRO A 103 7.06 12.97 8.53
N GLY A 104 6.64 13.71 7.50
CA GLY A 104 5.60 14.74 7.50
C GLY A 104 5.60 15.46 6.16
N LEU A 105 4.45 15.97 5.73
CA LEU A 105 4.28 16.65 4.43
C LEU A 105 4.13 18.18 4.59
N ASP A 106 3.44 18.62 5.63
CA ASP A 106 3.23 20.01 6.03
C ASP A 106 3.76 20.22 7.46
N GLU A 107 4.69 21.18 7.61
CA GLU A 107 5.26 21.54 8.91
C GLU A 107 4.20 21.93 9.96
N GLN A 108 3.05 22.49 9.52
CA GLN A 108 1.95 22.87 10.40
C GLN A 108 1.27 21.67 11.05
N MET A 109 1.36 20.49 10.43
CA MET A 109 0.80 19.25 10.94
C MET A 109 1.71 18.58 11.97
N ALA A 110 2.90 19.15 12.25
CA ALA A 110 3.84 18.68 13.26
C ALA A 110 4.18 17.18 13.14
N GLY A 111 4.16 16.63 11.93
CA GLY A 111 4.41 15.21 11.64
C GLY A 111 3.21 14.29 11.83
N TYR A 112 2.00 14.79 12.12
CA TYR A 112 0.77 14.00 12.16
C TYR A 112 0.17 13.73 10.77
N ASP A 113 0.93 14.01 9.72
CA ASP A 113 0.61 13.76 8.32
C ASP A 113 1.69 12.92 7.63
N TRP A 114 2.50 12.21 8.42
CA TRP A 114 3.46 11.25 7.89
C TRP A 114 2.74 10.18 7.08
N CYS A 115 3.40 9.70 6.03
CA CYS A 115 2.92 8.57 5.25
C CYS A 115 4.08 7.76 4.68
N SER A 116 3.82 6.49 4.40
CA SER A 116 4.75 5.57 3.77
C SER A 116 4.05 4.74 2.72
N LEU A 117 4.79 4.39 1.68
CA LEU A 117 4.41 3.38 0.70
C LEU A 117 5.43 2.24 0.71
N LYS A 118 4.96 1.02 0.95
CA LYS A 118 5.77 -0.20 0.93
C LYS A 118 5.47 -0.99 -0.34
N LEU A 119 6.49 -1.23 -1.16
CA LEU A 119 6.41 -2.07 -2.35
C LEU A 119 7.01 -3.43 -1.98
N VAL A 120 6.19 -4.48 -2.06
CA VAL A 120 6.58 -5.85 -1.70
C VAL A 120 6.82 -6.67 -2.95
N PHE A 121 7.98 -7.33 -3.01
CA PHE A 121 8.46 -8.12 -4.12
C PHE A 121 8.77 -9.55 -3.69
N GLU A 122 8.45 -10.51 -4.54
CA GLU A 122 8.85 -11.91 -4.38
C GLU A 122 9.61 -12.38 -5.62
N CYS A 123 10.54 -13.32 -5.41
CA CYS A 123 11.25 -13.97 -6.49
C CYS A 123 10.43 -15.15 -7.03
N TYR A 124 10.17 -15.17 -8.34
CA TYR A 124 9.51 -16.26 -9.03
C TYR A 124 10.29 -16.60 -10.30
N GLN A 125 10.69 -17.86 -10.45
CA GLN A 125 11.48 -18.34 -11.60
C GLN A 125 12.77 -17.53 -11.90
N GLY A 126 13.35 -16.88 -10.90
CA GLY A 126 14.59 -16.12 -11.03
C GLY A 126 14.41 -14.61 -11.27
N ASP A 127 13.16 -14.14 -11.42
CA ASP A 127 12.83 -12.73 -11.59
C ASP A 127 12.05 -12.19 -10.37
N TRP A 128 12.18 -10.89 -10.11
CA TRP A 128 11.47 -10.20 -9.02
C TRP A 128 10.15 -9.62 -9.51
N TYR A 129 9.09 -9.87 -8.75
CA TYR A 129 7.75 -9.44 -9.08
C TYR A 129 7.10 -8.72 -7.92
N LEU A 130 6.49 -7.56 -8.20
CA LEU A 130 5.61 -6.88 -7.27
C LEU A 130 4.40 -7.79 -6.94
N VAL A 131 4.18 -8.02 -5.65
CA VAL A 131 3.09 -8.81 -5.07
C VAL A 131 2.25 -8.05 -4.03
N GLY A 132 2.76 -6.93 -3.51
CA GLY A 132 2.05 -6.12 -2.53
C GLY A 132 2.33 -4.62 -2.67
N LEU A 133 1.30 -3.82 -2.46
CA LEU A 133 1.36 -2.38 -2.23
C LEU A 133 0.68 -2.10 -0.89
N VAL A 134 1.46 -1.65 0.09
CA VAL A 134 0.95 -1.41 1.44
C VAL A 134 1.16 0.06 1.76
N HIS A 135 0.06 0.76 2.00
CA HIS A 135 0.07 2.14 2.47
C HIS A 135 0.20 2.18 3.98
N SER A 136 0.79 3.23 4.52
CA SER A 136 0.83 3.48 5.95
C SER A 136 0.75 4.97 6.17
N GLU A 137 -0.05 5.39 7.13
CA GLU A 137 -0.18 6.80 7.47
C GLU A 137 -0.57 6.93 8.94
N TRP A 138 -0.44 8.15 9.44
CA TRP A 138 -1.05 8.48 10.71
C TRP A 138 -2.58 8.40 10.61
N THR A 139 -3.19 7.63 11.51
CA THR A 139 -4.64 7.54 11.71
C THR A 139 -4.99 7.90 13.16
N VAL A 140 -6.26 8.21 13.45
CA VAL A 140 -6.73 8.71 14.76
C VAL A 140 -7.53 7.67 15.52
#